data_AF-A0A097IGH8-F1
#
_entry.id   AF-A0A097IGH8-F1
#
_cell.length_a   1.000
_cell.length_b   1.000
_cell.length_c   1.000
_cell.angle_alpha   90.00
_cell.angle_beta   90.00
_cell.angle_gamma   90.00
#
_symmetry.space_group_name_H-M   'P 1'
#
loop_
_entity.id
_entity.type
_entity.pdbx_description
1 polymer ?
#
loop_
_entity_poly.entity_id
_entity_poly.type
_entity_poly.pdbx_seq_one_letter_code
_entity_poly.pdbx_strand_id
1 'polypeptide(L)'
;MGSTVHFFIPLGRALPVPDGFNKTKYPSGQQKTEEGVITPTTDSAHFIFHQRVLQGSPHLPMEAGFEIAAKRTHTQPRQESPPGILRTAHQTVVEAMVELDYTPLVAAQDLNNDAPDEITRAFDYAVSELNILLRAIAMALDEPLRIVARESLPPMIPIATSDTKPWEMIDKTDLPDVESFSIFNVNWSIPIAPDSTQDYAQLDTWIDAALVNLSTTGPFITYRDFRREADLTFFEEGNYRTAIILYASACESLLDELLQHNLWEQNLRPEEAASKFLTERGSPRGIVDLVKNELGKFYSGWGRNTPEVIVRWITYVTDLRNQAVHDGYLPTSSELRTCVETVNALVEFLADQAFETRTRRPITALAFLGRAGLESRGGWDEQFSSYETSLTDVNFRLRVFRRWGSALSYFRAGDRKRPVPSTEQSTCYMVTYPQGKTEIFLVDQNGVMAQPITREEVILPATAEESIRRFEYLNAPIPTVTNLPYGKLTLREEPRWEHYVYDVLPGHEVVFSTLGEFEN
;
A
#
# COMPACT_ATOMS: atom_id res chain seq x y z
N MET A 1 -17.32 -2.49 -40.34
CA MET A 1 -16.94 -1.87 -39.06
C MET A 1 -16.61 -0.45 -39.40
N GLY A 2 -17.39 0.50 -38.90
CA GLY A 2 -17.13 1.92 -39.13
C GLY A 2 -15.78 2.35 -38.53
N SER A 3 -15.21 3.45 -39.03
CA SER A 3 -13.90 3.96 -38.60
C SER A 3 -13.86 4.51 -37.17
N THR A 4 -15.03 4.71 -36.56
CA THR A 4 -15.19 5.34 -35.26
C THR A 4 -16.02 4.45 -34.33
N VAL A 5 -15.57 4.34 -33.09
CA VAL A 5 -16.24 3.57 -32.03
C VAL A 5 -16.86 4.52 -31.00
N HIS A 6 -18.06 4.16 -30.56
CA HIS A 6 -18.84 4.84 -29.54
C HIS A 6 -18.88 3.96 -28.30
N PHE A 7 -18.24 4.39 -27.22
CA PHE A 7 -18.32 3.73 -25.92
C PHE A 7 -19.40 4.38 -25.07
N PHE A 8 -20.33 3.59 -24.55
CA PHE A 8 -21.39 4.08 -23.65
C PHE A 8 -20.96 3.87 -22.19
N ILE A 9 -20.25 4.85 -21.64
CA ILE A 9 -19.56 4.77 -20.36
C ILE A 9 -20.45 5.31 -19.24
N PRO A 10 -20.97 4.47 -18.32
CA PRO A 10 -21.76 4.94 -17.20
C PRO A 10 -20.87 5.50 -16.07
N LEU A 11 -21.25 6.63 -15.50
CA LEU A 11 -20.48 7.30 -14.45
C LEU A 11 -20.89 6.92 -13.02
N GLY A 12 -21.88 6.05 -12.86
CA GLY A 12 -22.38 5.58 -11.56
C GLY A 12 -23.19 6.60 -10.76
N ARG A 13 -23.32 7.84 -11.25
CA ARG A 13 -24.12 8.93 -10.66
C ARG A 13 -24.48 9.97 -11.72
N ALA A 14 -25.36 10.90 -11.34
CA ALA A 14 -25.66 12.07 -12.15
C ALA A 14 -24.58 13.15 -12.03
N LEU A 15 -24.25 13.76 -13.15
CA LEU A 15 -23.48 15.00 -13.23
C LEU A 15 -24.41 16.20 -13.38
N PRO A 16 -24.03 17.37 -12.84
CA PRO A 16 -24.77 18.63 -12.98
C PRO A 16 -24.63 19.25 -14.39
N VAL A 17 -24.81 18.46 -15.45
CA VAL A 17 -24.82 18.90 -16.85
C VAL A 17 -26.14 18.51 -17.52
N PRO A 18 -26.68 19.33 -18.44
CA PRO A 18 -27.95 19.01 -19.10
C PRO A 18 -27.84 17.76 -19.99
N ASP A 19 -28.97 17.06 -20.20
CA ASP A 19 -29.06 15.96 -21.17
C ASP A 19 -28.71 16.46 -22.57
N GLY A 20 -27.86 15.72 -23.29
CA GLY A 20 -27.35 16.11 -24.61
C GLY A 20 -26.22 17.13 -24.59
N PHE A 21 -25.72 17.54 -23.40
CA PHE A 21 -24.48 18.31 -23.32
C PHE A 21 -23.37 17.56 -24.05
N ASN A 22 -22.64 18.25 -24.93
CA ASN A 22 -21.57 17.63 -25.70
C ASN A 22 -20.32 18.51 -25.75
N LYS A 23 -19.18 17.87 -25.98
CA LYS A 23 -17.89 18.56 -26.12
C LYS A 23 -16.96 17.77 -27.02
N THR A 24 -16.30 18.46 -27.95
CA THR A 24 -15.28 17.88 -28.83
C THR A 24 -13.89 18.36 -28.42
N LYS A 25 -12.94 17.43 -28.34
CA LYS A 25 -11.50 17.72 -28.41
C LYS A 25 -11.09 17.83 -29.86
N TYR A 26 -10.50 18.97 -30.20
CA TYR A 26 -9.96 19.21 -31.54
C TYR A 26 -8.75 18.30 -31.81
N PRO A 27 -8.56 17.85 -33.07
CA PRO A 27 -7.33 17.20 -33.50
C PRO A 27 -6.11 18.07 -33.17
N SER A 28 -5.02 17.48 -32.69
CA SER A 28 -3.80 18.23 -32.36
C SER A 28 -3.02 18.72 -33.60
N GLY A 29 -3.25 18.11 -34.76
CA GLY A 29 -2.55 18.49 -35.98
C GLY A 29 -3.12 17.89 -37.26
N GLN A 30 -2.24 17.75 -38.24
CA GLN A 30 -2.52 17.14 -39.54
C GLN A 30 -1.52 16.02 -39.81
N GLN A 31 -2.00 14.95 -40.44
CA GLN A 31 -1.22 13.80 -40.87
C GLN A 31 -1.40 13.55 -42.37
N LYS A 32 -0.41 12.92 -42.99
CA LYS A 32 -0.44 12.56 -44.41
C LYS A 32 -0.75 11.06 -44.53
N THR A 33 -1.84 10.71 -45.19
CA THR A 33 -2.20 9.31 -45.45
C THR A 33 -1.21 8.63 -46.40
N GLU A 34 -1.25 7.29 -46.49
CA GLU A 34 -0.42 6.53 -47.44
C GLU A 34 -0.64 6.96 -48.90
N GLU A 35 -1.85 7.45 -49.21
CA GLU A 35 -2.26 7.99 -50.51
C GLU A 35 -1.81 9.46 -50.72
N GLY A 36 -1.17 10.05 -49.72
CA GLY A 36 -0.62 11.40 -49.78
C GLY A 36 -1.61 12.53 -49.46
N VAL A 37 -2.82 12.20 -48.99
CA VAL A 37 -3.85 13.16 -48.60
C VAL A 37 -3.57 13.71 -47.21
N ILE A 38 -3.66 15.03 -47.03
CA ILE A 38 -3.53 15.67 -45.72
C ILE A 38 -4.87 15.59 -45.01
N THR A 39 -4.90 14.95 -43.84
CA THR A 39 -6.09 14.75 -43.00
C THR A 39 -5.80 15.19 -41.57
N PRO A 40 -6.80 15.51 -40.74
CA PRO A 40 -6.58 15.74 -39.30
C PRO A 40 -5.99 14.50 -38.62
N THR A 41 -5.27 14.70 -37.52
CA THR A 41 -4.79 13.60 -36.66
C THR A 41 -5.96 12.86 -36.02
N THR A 42 -5.76 11.56 -35.73
CA THR A 42 -6.80 10.68 -35.17
C THR A 42 -7.00 10.81 -33.67
N ASP A 43 -6.36 11.82 -33.06
CA ASP A 43 -6.43 12.13 -31.63
C ASP A 43 -7.58 13.08 -31.27
N SER A 44 -8.66 13.00 -32.02
CA SER A 44 -9.91 13.69 -31.71
C SER A 44 -10.81 12.81 -30.86
N ALA A 45 -11.61 13.43 -30.00
CA ALA A 45 -12.61 12.74 -29.20
C ALA A 45 -13.86 13.61 -29.09
N HIS A 46 -15.03 13.01 -29.20
CA HIS A 46 -16.30 13.70 -28.99
C HIS A 46 -17.08 13.01 -27.87
N PHE A 47 -17.63 13.79 -26.95
CA PHE A 47 -18.35 13.29 -25.78
C PHE A 47 -19.77 13.84 -25.76
N ILE A 48 -20.75 12.97 -25.52
CA ILE A 48 -22.16 13.34 -25.35
C ILE A 48 -22.64 12.79 -24.01
N PHE A 49 -23.24 13.64 -23.19
CA PHE A 49 -23.69 13.31 -21.85
C PHE A 49 -25.20 13.04 -21.85
N HIS A 50 -25.58 11.82 -21.50
CA HIS A 50 -26.96 11.37 -21.43
C HIS A 50 -27.40 11.23 -19.97
N GLN A 51 -28.49 11.86 -19.58
CA GLN A 51 -29.08 11.79 -18.24
C GLN A 51 -30.22 10.79 -18.19
N ARG A 52 -30.18 9.84 -17.25
CA ARG A 52 -31.21 8.81 -17.06
C ARG A 52 -31.65 8.69 -15.62
N VAL A 53 -32.93 8.38 -15.45
CA VAL A 53 -33.55 8.10 -14.16
C VAL A 53 -33.97 6.63 -14.20
N LEU A 54 -33.35 5.83 -13.35
CA LEU A 54 -33.61 4.40 -13.25
C LEU A 54 -34.22 4.06 -11.90
N GLN A 55 -34.94 2.93 -11.85
CA GLN A 55 -35.55 2.42 -10.63
C GLN A 55 -34.93 1.06 -10.27
N GLY A 56 -34.39 0.95 -9.04
CA GLY A 56 -34.44 -0.30 -8.28
C GLY A 56 -33.56 -1.50 -8.65
N SER A 57 -32.47 -1.35 -9.41
CA SER A 57 -31.52 -2.44 -9.67
C SER A 57 -30.21 -2.29 -8.87
N PRO A 58 -29.51 -3.38 -8.49
CA PRO A 58 -28.10 -3.29 -8.07
C PRO A 58 -27.15 -2.99 -9.24
N HIS A 59 -27.59 -3.09 -10.50
CA HIS A 59 -26.78 -2.91 -11.70
C HIS A 59 -27.10 -1.62 -12.47
N LEU A 60 -27.63 -0.59 -11.79
CA LEU A 60 -28.07 0.67 -12.39
C LEU A 60 -27.09 1.30 -13.41
N PRO A 61 -25.77 1.33 -13.16
CA PRO A 61 -24.84 1.91 -14.14
C PRO A 61 -24.80 1.13 -15.45
N MET A 62 -24.81 -0.21 -15.38
CA MET A 62 -24.80 -1.08 -16.56
C MET A 62 -26.09 -0.93 -17.37
N GLU A 63 -27.25 -1.00 -16.69
CA GLU A 63 -28.57 -0.82 -17.31
C GLU A 63 -28.69 0.54 -18.01
N ALA A 64 -28.20 1.61 -17.38
CA ALA A 64 -28.20 2.94 -17.98
C ALA A 64 -27.44 2.95 -19.33
N GLY A 65 -26.27 2.32 -19.38
CA GLY A 65 -25.48 2.21 -20.61
C GLY A 65 -26.25 1.50 -21.73
N PHE A 66 -26.82 0.33 -21.42
CA PHE A 66 -27.57 -0.47 -22.40
C PHE A 66 -28.86 0.21 -22.88
N GLU A 67 -29.60 0.89 -22.01
CA GLU A 67 -30.79 1.66 -22.42
C GLU A 67 -30.44 2.80 -23.38
N ILE A 68 -29.34 3.52 -23.12
CA ILE A 68 -28.86 4.59 -24.01
C ILE A 68 -28.43 4.03 -25.36
N ALA A 69 -27.63 2.98 -25.37
CA ALA A 69 -27.18 2.34 -26.60
C ALA A 69 -28.35 1.80 -27.44
N ALA A 70 -29.32 1.15 -26.80
CA ALA A 70 -30.53 0.66 -27.45
C ALA A 70 -31.34 1.82 -28.08
N LYS A 71 -31.51 2.93 -27.35
CA LYS A 71 -32.18 4.13 -27.88
C LYS A 71 -31.42 4.74 -29.07
N ARG A 72 -30.08 4.82 -29.00
CA ARG A 72 -29.23 5.37 -30.07
C ARG A 72 -29.23 4.53 -31.34
N THR A 73 -29.37 3.21 -31.20
CA THR A 73 -29.39 2.26 -32.33
C THR A 73 -30.79 1.90 -32.81
N HIS A 74 -31.83 2.57 -32.29
CA HIS A 74 -33.24 2.24 -32.56
C HIS A 74 -33.63 0.78 -32.26
N THR A 75 -32.89 0.12 -31.36
CA THR A 75 -33.17 -1.25 -30.93
C THR A 75 -34.11 -1.21 -29.73
N GLN A 76 -35.21 -1.98 -29.74
CA GLN A 76 -36.12 -2.00 -28.59
C GLN A 76 -35.46 -2.64 -27.36
N PRO A 77 -35.43 -1.97 -26.20
CA PRO A 77 -34.94 -2.60 -24.97
C PRO A 77 -35.90 -3.69 -24.51
N ARG A 78 -35.35 -4.80 -23.98
CA ARG A 78 -36.12 -5.86 -23.33
C ARG A 78 -36.55 -5.35 -21.95
N GLN A 79 -37.81 -4.90 -21.81
CA GLN A 79 -38.35 -4.50 -20.50
C GLN A 79 -38.78 -5.74 -19.72
N GLU A 80 -38.00 -6.15 -18.73
CA GLU A 80 -38.47 -6.97 -17.61
C GLU A 80 -38.45 -6.09 -16.36
N SER A 81 -39.61 -5.67 -15.86
CA SER A 81 -39.69 -4.92 -14.61
C SER A 81 -39.70 -5.88 -13.42
N PRO A 82 -38.73 -5.81 -12.48
CA PRO A 82 -38.85 -6.51 -11.21
C PRO A 82 -39.90 -5.80 -10.33
N PRO A 83 -40.75 -6.54 -9.58
CA PRO A 83 -41.70 -5.94 -8.67
C PRO A 83 -41.00 -5.50 -7.38
N GLY A 84 -40.98 -4.20 -7.09
CA GLY A 84 -40.58 -3.70 -5.77
C GLY A 84 -40.33 -2.19 -5.72
N ILE A 85 -40.92 -1.51 -4.75
CA ILE A 85 -40.69 -0.08 -4.47
C ILE A 85 -39.22 0.09 -4.07
N LEU A 86 -38.40 0.70 -4.93
CA LEU A 86 -36.97 0.90 -4.69
C LEU A 86 -36.50 2.26 -5.24
N ARG A 87 -35.50 2.85 -4.58
CA ARG A 87 -35.01 4.23 -4.77
C ARG A 87 -34.79 4.60 -6.25
N THR A 88 -35.31 5.75 -6.67
CA THR A 88 -34.95 6.39 -7.95
C THR A 88 -33.50 6.85 -7.91
N ALA A 89 -32.70 6.44 -8.88
CA ALA A 89 -31.32 6.86 -9.03
C ALA A 89 -31.13 7.63 -10.34
N HIS A 90 -30.49 8.78 -10.26
CA HIS A 90 -30.08 9.55 -11.43
C HIS A 90 -28.68 9.12 -11.86
N GLN A 91 -28.52 8.80 -13.13
CA GLN A 91 -27.29 8.29 -13.74
C GLN A 91 -26.92 9.14 -14.95
N THR A 92 -25.63 9.41 -15.13
CA THR A 92 -25.08 9.95 -16.37
C THR A 92 -24.34 8.86 -17.13
N VAL A 93 -24.62 8.74 -18.41
CA VAL A 93 -23.88 7.89 -19.37
C VAL A 93 -23.22 8.81 -20.37
N VAL A 94 -21.90 8.65 -20.55
CA VAL A 94 -21.16 9.40 -21.57
C VAL A 94 -20.97 8.51 -22.78
N GLU A 95 -21.51 8.95 -23.92
CA GLU A 95 -21.16 8.40 -25.23
C GLU A 95 -19.84 9.04 -25.67
N ALA A 96 -18.76 8.27 -25.59
CA ALA A 96 -17.42 8.68 -25.99
C ALA A 96 -17.11 8.13 -27.38
N MET A 97 -16.90 9.04 -28.33
CA MET A 97 -16.70 8.77 -29.75
C MET A 97 -15.24 9.04 -30.10
N VAL A 98 -14.52 8.00 -30.52
CA VAL A 98 -13.08 8.03 -30.84
C VAL A 98 -12.78 7.15 -32.06
N GLU A 99 -11.69 7.42 -32.77
CA GLU A 99 -11.28 6.60 -33.91
C GLU A 99 -10.59 5.30 -33.50
N LEU A 100 -10.84 4.23 -34.25
CA LEU A 100 -10.27 2.90 -34.01
C LEU A 100 -8.77 2.82 -34.37
N ASP A 101 -8.33 3.61 -35.34
CA ASP A 101 -6.95 3.66 -35.83
C ASP A 101 -6.06 4.60 -34.99
N TYR A 102 -6.52 5.02 -33.81
CA TYR A 102 -5.73 5.85 -32.92
C TYR A 102 -4.39 5.20 -32.59
N THR A 103 -3.32 5.90 -32.94
CA THR A 103 -1.94 5.51 -32.63
C THR A 103 -1.33 6.61 -31.74
N PRO A 104 -1.01 6.32 -30.47
CA PRO A 104 -0.42 7.33 -29.60
C PRO A 104 0.95 7.76 -30.13
N LEU A 105 1.21 9.07 -30.12
CA LEU A 105 2.49 9.69 -30.53
C LEU A 105 3.72 9.17 -29.74
N VAL A 106 3.50 8.47 -28.62
CA VAL A 106 4.54 7.94 -27.72
C VAL A 106 4.70 6.41 -27.84
N ALA A 107 4.11 5.77 -28.86
CA ALA A 107 4.39 4.36 -29.16
C ALA A 107 5.74 4.19 -29.89
N ALA A 108 6.82 4.67 -29.27
CA ALA A 108 8.17 4.30 -29.64
C ALA A 108 8.82 3.64 -28.41
N GLN A 109 8.87 2.31 -28.45
CA GLN A 109 9.72 1.40 -27.65
C GLN A 109 9.06 0.45 -26.62
N ASP A 110 7.79 0.08 -26.76
CA ASP A 110 7.31 -1.17 -26.13
C ASP A 110 7.55 -2.36 -27.08
N LEU A 111 8.74 -2.96 -26.94
CA LEU A 111 9.10 -4.26 -27.53
C LEU A 111 8.54 -5.39 -26.65
N ASN A 112 7.21 -5.57 -26.63
CA ASN A 112 6.59 -6.81 -26.15
C ASN A 112 5.34 -7.11 -27.00
N ASN A 113 5.17 -8.37 -27.41
CA ASN A 113 4.16 -8.84 -28.37
C ASN A 113 2.70 -8.81 -27.88
N ASP A 114 2.41 -8.23 -26.71
CA ASP A 114 1.06 -8.14 -26.11
C ASP A 114 0.47 -6.73 -26.25
N ALA A 115 0.63 -6.11 -27.42
CA ALA A 115 -0.04 -4.84 -27.68
C ALA A 115 -1.56 -5.05 -27.64
N PRO A 116 -2.32 -4.30 -26.82
CA PRO A 116 -3.77 -4.43 -26.74
C PRO A 116 -4.42 -4.23 -28.11
N ASP A 117 -5.55 -4.88 -28.36
CA ASP A 117 -6.29 -4.74 -29.61
C ASP A 117 -6.74 -3.28 -29.85
N GLU A 118 -7.09 -2.95 -31.10
CA GLU A 118 -7.48 -1.60 -31.53
C GLU A 118 -8.62 -1.01 -30.69
N ILE A 119 -9.63 -1.81 -30.34
CA ILE A 119 -10.78 -1.34 -29.56
C ILE A 119 -10.34 -1.05 -28.13
N THR A 120 -9.49 -1.89 -27.54
CA THR A 120 -8.94 -1.64 -26.21
C THR A 120 -8.10 -0.36 -26.17
N ARG A 121 -7.26 -0.11 -27.17
CA ARG A 121 -6.49 1.15 -27.25
C ARG A 121 -7.38 2.37 -27.41
N ALA A 122 -8.39 2.28 -28.27
CA ALA A 122 -9.38 3.34 -28.45
C ALA A 122 -10.16 3.61 -27.14
N PHE A 123 -10.50 2.55 -26.38
CA PHE A 123 -11.15 2.68 -25.10
C PHE A 123 -10.28 3.38 -24.05
N ASP A 124 -9.02 2.95 -23.89
CA ASP A 124 -8.08 3.57 -22.95
C ASP A 124 -7.86 5.05 -23.30
N TYR A 125 -7.78 5.36 -24.60
CA TYR A 125 -7.75 6.73 -25.09
C TYR A 125 -9.03 7.52 -24.73
N ALA A 126 -10.21 6.97 -25.02
CA ALA A 126 -11.50 7.59 -24.70
C ALA A 126 -11.64 7.91 -23.20
N VAL A 127 -11.24 6.98 -22.32
CA VAL A 127 -11.25 7.18 -20.87
C VAL A 127 -10.26 8.28 -20.45
N SER A 128 -9.07 8.30 -21.04
CA SER A 128 -8.06 9.32 -20.73
C SER A 128 -8.56 10.74 -21.03
N GLU A 129 -9.16 10.93 -22.21
CA GLU A 129 -9.72 12.22 -22.66
C GLU A 129 -11.01 12.58 -21.91
N LEU A 130 -11.86 11.60 -21.61
CA LEU A 130 -13.03 11.79 -20.76
C LEU A 130 -12.60 12.32 -19.38
N ASN A 131 -11.54 11.79 -18.80
CA ASN A 131 -11.04 12.24 -17.51
C ASN A 131 -10.51 13.67 -17.53
N ILE A 132 -9.90 14.12 -18.63
CA ILE A 132 -9.54 15.53 -18.82
C ILE A 132 -10.81 16.39 -18.80
N LEU A 133 -11.85 16.00 -19.54
CA LEU A 133 -13.11 16.72 -19.58
C LEU A 133 -13.83 16.73 -18.23
N LEU A 134 -13.90 15.60 -17.53
CA LEU A 134 -14.51 15.50 -16.20
C LEU A 134 -13.78 16.39 -15.18
N ARG A 135 -12.45 16.47 -15.23
CA ARG A 135 -11.68 17.42 -14.40
C ARG A 135 -12.00 18.87 -14.74
N ALA A 136 -12.11 19.20 -16.03
CA ALA A 136 -12.50 20.56 -16.43
C ALA A 136 -13.92 20.92 -15.95
N ILE A 137 -14.87 20.00 -16.03
CA ILE A 137 -16.23 20.17 -15.49
C ILE A 137 -16.18 20.33 -13.97
N ALA A 138 -15.44 19.47 -13.26
CA ALA A 138 -15.26 19.54 -11.81
C ALA A 138 -14.71 20.91 -11.38
N MET A 139 -13.69 21.40 -12.07
CA MET A 139 -13.10 22.72 -11.82
C MET A 139 -14.06 23.87 -12.12
N ALA A 140 -14.84 23.77 -13.20
CA ALA A 140 -15.78 24.82 -13.59
C ALA A 140 -16.99 24.93 -12.64
N LEU A 141 -17.41 23.80 -12.07
CA LEU A 141 -18.59 23.70 -11.21
C LEU A 141 -18.26 23.66 -9.72
N ASP A 142 -16.97 23.59 -9.36
CA ASP A 142 -16.49 23.43 -7.99
C ASP A 142 -17.12 22.22 -7.27
N GLU A 143 -17.37 21.14 -8.03
CA GLU A 143 -17.94 19.90 -7.51
C GLU A 143 -16.92 18.77 -7.55
N PRO A 144 -16.81 17.94 -6.49
CA PRO A 144 -15.92 16.80 -6.49
C PRO A 144 -16.42 15.76 -7.50
N LEU A 145 -15.68 15.59 -8.60
CA LEU A 145 -15.96 14.55 -9.57
C LEU A 145 -14.97 13.39 -9.54
N ARG A 146 -15.49 12.17 -9.41
CA ARG A 146 -14.72 10.94 -9.56
C ARG A 146 -14.33 10.77 -11.03
N ILE A 147 -13.05 10.57 -11.29
CA ILE A 147 -12.53 10.18 -12.61
C ILE A 147 -12.91 8.73 -12.92
N VAL A 148 -13.08 8.43 -14.20
CA VAL A 148 -13.40 7.09 -14.69
C VAL A 148 -12.12 6.29 -14.81
N ALA A 149 -12.12 5.08 -14.29
CA ALA A 149 -11.09 4.10 -14.51
C ALA A 149 -11.71 2.78 -14.98
N ARG A 150 -10.94 1.97 -15.70
CA ARG A 150 -11.41 0.69 -16.26
C ARG A 150 -12.00 -0.21 -15.18
N GLU A 151 -11.31 -0.27 -14.04
CA GLU A 151 -11.65 -1.12 -12.90
C GLU A 151 -12.92 -0.66 -12.18
N SER A 152 -13.25 0.65 -12.26
CA SER A 152 -14.45 1.23 -11.64
C SER A 152 -15.73 1.09 -12.48
N LEU A 153 -15.61 0.62 -13.73
CA LEU A 153 -16.73 0.47 -14.64
C LEU A 153 -17.40 -0.90 -14.49
N PRO A 154 -18.67 -1.04 -14.92
CA PRO A 154 -19.31 -2.35 -15.02
C PRO A 154 -18.47 -3.33 -15.84
N PRO A 155 -18.61 -4.65 -15.60
CA PRO A 155 -17.78 -5.66 -16.26
C PRO A 155 -17.90 -5.62 -17.79
N MET A 156 -19.01 -5.10 -18.29
CA MET A 156 -19.26 -4.86 -19.69
C MET A 156 -20.02 -3.55 -19.91
N ILE A 157 -19.69 -2.89 -21.03
CA ILE A 157 -20.42 -1.71 -21.52
C ILE A 157 -20.84 -1.94 -22.97
N PRO A 158 -21.89 -1.27 -23.44
CA PRO A 158 -22.24 -1.30 -24.85
C PRO A 158 -21.22 -0.49 -25.67
N ILE A 159 -20.98 -0.94 -26.90
CA ILE A 159 -20.26 -0.20 -27.93
C ILE A 159 -21.05 -0.18 -29.23
N ALA A 160 -20.93 0.89 -30.00
CA ALA A 160 -21.45 0.96 -31.37
C ALA A 160 -20.39 1.53 -32.31
N THR A 161 -20.59 1.38 -33.61
CA THR A 161 -19.68 1.92 -34.63
C THR A 161 -20.40 2.89 -35.55
N SER A 162 -19.66 3.87 -36.07
CA SER A 162 -20.13 4.78 -37.11
C SER A 162 -18.99 5.15 -38.07
N ASP A 163 -19.36 5.69 -39.23
CA ASP A 163 -18.42 6.21 -40.23
C ASP A 163 -18.12 7.70 -40.03
N THR A 164 -18.82 8.37 -39.09
CA THR A 164 -18.61 9.79 -38.80
C THR A 164 -17.41 9.95 -37.90
N LYS A 165 -16.49 10.86 -38.24
CA LYS A 165 -15.28 11.09 -37.44
C LYS A 165 -15.54 12.08 -36.29
N PRO A 166 -14.84 12.00 -35.14
CA PRO A 166 -15.19 12.82 -33.98
C PRO A 166 -15.06 14.34 -34.23
N TRP A 167 -14.09 14.80 -35.02
CA TRP A 167 -13.99 16.22 -35.41
C TRP A 167 -15.12 16.69 -36.30
N GLU A 168 -15.84 15.80 -36.99
CA GLU A 168 -16.97 16.18 -37.84
C GLU A 168 -18.20 16.55 -37.03
N MET A 169 -18.18 16.31 -35.71
CA MET A 169 -19.22 16.70 -34.77
C MET A 169 -19.09 18.16 -34.28
N ILE A 170 -18.04 18.87 -34.67
CA ILE A 170 -17.87 20.28 -34.32
C ILE A 170 -19.05 21.07 -34.89
N ASP A 171 -19.70 21.86 -34.03
CA ASP A 171 -20.86 22.72 -34.33
C ASP A 171 -22.09 22.00 -34.93
N LYS A 172 -22.12 20.67 -34.90
CA LYS A 172 -23.30 19.89 -35.28
C LYS A 172 -24.22 19.67 -34.09
N THR A 173 -25.52 19.83 -34.33
CA THR A 173 -26.58 19.51 -33.37
C THR A 173 -27.11 18.10 -33.54
N ASP A 174 -27.06 17.56 -34.76
CA ASP A 174 -27.58 16.23 -35.08
C ASP A 174 -26.52 15.18 -34.78
N LEU A 175 -26.94 14.11 -34.09
CA LEU A 175 -26.09 12.99 -33.75
C LEU A 175 -25.90 12.06 -34.96
N PRO A 176 -24.73 11.42 -35.11
CA PRO A 176 -24.51 10.49 -36.20
C PRO A 176 -25.34 9.23 -36.01
N ASP A 177 -25.72 8.61 -37.12
CA ASP A 177 -26.30 7.27 -37.13
C ASP A 177 -25.23 6.28 -36.67
N VAL A 178 -25.64 5.39 -35.76
CA VAL A 178 -24.77 4.34 -35.23
C VAL A 178 -25.33 2.98 -35.63
N GLU A 179 -24.44 2.06 -36.03
CA GLU A 179 -24.77 0.67 -36.32
C GLU A 179 -25.25 -0.06 -35.05
N SER A 180 -25.80 -1.27 -35.18
CA SER A 180 -26.20 -2.10 -34.03
C SER A 180 -25.10 -2.17 -32.96
N PHE A 181 -25.48 -2.07 -31.69
CA PHE A 181 -24.50 -2.10 -30.61
C PHE A 181 -24.05 -3.53 -30.30
N SER A 182 -22.79 -3.67 -29.93
CA SER A 182 -22.15 -4.88 -29.41
C SER A 182 -21.75 -4.69 -27.95
N ILE A 183 -21.18 -5.72 -27.33
CA ILE A 183 -20.71 -5.68 -25.95
C ILE A 183 -19.19 -5.56 -25.94
N PHE A 184 -18.67 -4.60 -25.19
CA PHE A 184 -17.25 -4.49 -24.86
C PHE A 184 -17.03 -4.91 -23.42
N ASN A 185 -16.21 -5.95 -23.23
CA ASN A 185 -15.83 -6.41 -21.90
C ASN A 185 -14.74 -5.48 -21.37
N VAL A 186 -15.08 -4.73 -20.32
CA VAL A 186 -14.20 -3.70 -19.75
C VAL A 186 -13.30 -4.34 -18.70
N ASN A 187 -13.94 -5.01 -17.75
CA ASN A 187 -13.30 -5.59 -16.60
C ASN A 187 -13.94 -6.95 -16.35
N TRP A 188 -13.30 -8.03 -16.82
CA TRP A 188 -13.62 -9.35 -16.30
C TRP A 188 -12.95 -9.53 -14.93
N SER A 189 -13.19 -8.59 -14.00
CA SER A 189 -13.09 -8.85 -12.58
C SER A 189 -14.23 -9.82 -12.23
N ILE A 190 -14.12 -11.09 -12.67
CA ILE A 190 -14.55 -12.13 -11.76
C ILE A 190 -13.77 -11.79 -10.50
N PRO A 191 -14.41 -11.43 -9.36
CA PRO A 191 -13.68 -11.37 -8.11
C PRO A 191 -12.89 -12.66 -8.09
N ILE A 192 -11.56 -12.58 -8.02
CA ILE A 192 -10.71 -13.76 -8.00
C ILE A 192 -11.19 -14.52 -6.77
N ALA A 193 -12.17 -15.39 -6.96
CA ALA A 193 -12.51 -16.42 -6.03
C ALA A 193 -11.18 -17.14 -5.95
N PRO A 194 -10.51 -17.11 -4.80
CA PRO A 194 -9.16 -17.65 -4.71
C PRO A 194 -9.19 -19.02 -5.38
N ASP A 195 -8.35 -19.24 -6.40
CA ASP A 195 -8.31 -20.50 -7.16
C ASP A 195 -8.15 -21.70 -6.21
N SER A 196 -7.64 -21.43 -5.01
CA SER A 196 -7.67 -22.36 -3.91
C SER A 196 -9.04 -22.39 -3.24
N THR A 197 -9.76 -23.48 -3.44
CA THR A 197 -10.32 -24.21 -2.30
C THR A 197 -9.16 -24.61 -1.38
N GLN A 198 -8.60 -23.63 -0.65
CA GLN A 198 -7.57 -23.90 0.35
C GLN A 198 -8.21 -24.81 1.40
N ASP A 199 -7.49 -25.85 1.80
CA ASP A 199 -7.91 -26.69 2.91
C ASP A 199 -7.92 -25.83 4.17
N TYR A 200 -9.12 -25.39 4.58
CA TYR A 200 -9.32 -24.55 5.76
C TYR A 200 -9.11 -25.32 7.07
N ALA A 201 -8.69 -26.58 7.03
CA ALA A 201 -8.39 -27.37 8.23
C ALA A 201 -7.41 -26.68 9.20
N GLN A 202 -6.54 -25.79 8.70
CA GLN A 202 -5.58 -25.02 9.51
C GLN A 202 -5.93 -23.53 9.65
N LEU A 203 -7.10 -23.08 9.17
CA LEU A 203 -7.46 -21.66 9.14
C LEU A 203 -7.43 -21.04 10.53
N ASP A 204 -7.95 -21.72 11.55
CA ASP A 204 -7.98 -21.25 12.94
C ASP A 204 -6.56 -20.99 13.46
N THR A 205 -5.64 -21.93 13.22
CA THR A 205 -4.22 -21.79 13.58
C THR A 205 -3.53 -20.63 12.85
N TRP A 206 -3.84 -20.42 11.57
CA TRP A 206 -3.28 -19.31 10.80
C TRP A 206 -3.82 -17.95 11.28
N ILE A 207 -5.11 -17.89 11.64
CA ILE A 207 -5.73 -16.69 12.21
C ILE A 207 -5.12 -16.38 13.57
N ASP A 208 -4.96 -17.37 14.46
CA ASP A 208 -4.34 -17.17 15.77
C ASP A 208 -2.90 -16.65 15.65
N ALA A 209 -2.11 -17.23 14.76
CA ALA A 209 -0.76 -16.74 14.47
C ALA A 209 -0.77 -15.30 13.92
N ALA A 210 -1.73 -14.98 13.03
CA ALA A 210 -1.91 -13.63 12.51
C ALA A 210 -2.34 -12.63 13.62
N LEU A 211 -3.23 -13.02 14.53
CA LEU A 211 -3.67 -12.19 15.65
C LEU A 211 -2.53 -11.91 16.64
N VAL A 212 -1.68 -12.90 16.93
CA VAL A 212 -0.45 -12.69 17.72
C VAL A 212 0.47 -11.68 17.03
N ASN A 213 0.63 -11.81 15.71
CA ASN A 213 1.46 -10.88 14.94
C ASN A 213 0.88 -9.46 14.94
N LEU A 214 -0.42 -9.31 14.67
CA LEU A 214 -1.15 -8.04 14.63
C LEU A 214 -1.18 -7.32 15.99
N SER A 215 -1.50 -8.04 17.07
CA SER A 215 -1.54 -7.47 18.42
C SER A 215 -0.19 -6.90 18.87
N THR A 216 0.90 -7.50 18.39
CA THR A 216 2.26 -7.08 18.71
C THR A 216 2.82 -6.10 17.67
N THR A 217 2.10 -5.81 16.58
CA THR A 217 2.65 -5.06 15.45
C THR A 217 3.99 -5.65 15.00
N GLY A 218 4.00 -6.97 14.77
CA GLY A 218 5.19 -7.68 14.31
C GLY A 218 5.64 -7.29 12.90
N PRO A 219 6.76 -7.87 12.44
CA PRO A 219 7.42 -7.45 11.22
C PRO A 219 6.55 -7.75 9.99
N PHE A 220 6.73 -6.93 8.98
CA PHE A 220 6.13 -6.97 7.64
C PHE A 220 4.62 -6.74 7.59
N ILE A 221 3.96 -6.42 8.72
CA ILE A 221 2.54 -6.06 8.74
C ILE A 221 2.30 -4.79 7.93
N THR A 222 3.12 -3.76 8.13
CA THR A 222 2.99 -2.48 7.41
C THR A 222 3.04 -2.68 5.90
N TYR A 223 3.96 -3.53 5.43
CA TYR A 223 4.02 -3.93 4.03
C TYR A 223 2.73 -4.61 3.56
N ARG A 224 2.21 -5.58 4.32
CA ARG A 224 0.99 -6.32 3.97
C ARG A 224 -0.24 -5.42 3.94
N ASP A 225 -0.36 -4.49 4.88
CA ASP A 225 -1.48 -3.55 4.94
C ASP A 225 -1.46 -2.59 3.76
N PHE A 226 -0.31 -1.98 3.46
CA PHE A 226 -0.18 -1.12 2.28
C PHE A 226 -0.37 -1.89 0.98
N ARG A 227 0.13 -3.12 0.88
CA ARG A 227 -0.04 -3.95 -0.31
C ARG A 227 -1.51 -4.30 -0.52
N ARG A 228 -2.21 -4.77 0.53
CA ARG A 228 -3.65 -5.06 0.49
C ARG A 228 -4.44 -3.83 0.06
N GLU A 229 -4.15 -2.67 0.66
CA GLU A 229 -4.84 -1.42 0.33
C GLU A 229 -4.54 -0.95 -1.10
N ALA A 230 -3.31 -1.11 -1.56
CA ALA A 230 -2.92 -0.81 -2.94
C ALA A 230 -3.68 -1.67 -3.94
N ASP A 231 -3.79 -2.98 -3.65
CA ASP A 231 -4.51 -3.93 -4.50
C ASP A 231 -6.00 -3.57 -4.57
N LEU A 232 -6.66 -3.23 -3.45
CA LEU A 232 -8.06 -2.75 -3.46
C LEU A 232 -8.20 -1.45 -4.27
N THR A 233 -7.33 -0.48 -4.00
CA THR A 233 -7.33 0.82 -4.67
C THR A 233 -7.12 0.69 -6.19
N PHE A 234 -6.31 -0.28 -6.61
CA PHE A 234 -6.07 -0.53 -8.03
C PHE A 234 -7.20 -1.35 -8.66
N PHE A 235 -7.44 -2.56 -8.18
CA PHE A 235 -8.31 -3.54 -8.83
C PHE A 235 -9.80 -3.32 -8.59
N GLU A 236 -10.20 -2.64 -7.51
CA GLU A 236 -11.61 -2.35 -7.21
C GLU A 236 -11.96 -0.88 -7.51
N GLU A 237 -11.08 0.06 -7.16
CA GLU A 237 -11.40 1.48 -7.28
C GLU A 237 -10.89 2.14 -8.56
N GLY A 238 -9.86 1.57 -9.19
CA GLY A 238 -9.17 2.15 -10.35
C GLY A 238 -8.45 3.47 -10.05
N ASN A 239 -8.11 3.75 -8.78
CA ASN A 239 -7.42 4.97 -8.40
C ASN A 239 -5.90 4.80 -8.51
N TYR A 240 -5.39 4.88 -9.74
CA TYR A 240 -3.99 4.59 -10.06
C TYR A 240 -2.98 5.46 -9.30
N ARG A 241 -3.31 6.73 -9.05
CA ARG A 241 -2.42 7.64 -8.31
C ARG A 241 -2.25 7.20 -6.85
N THR A 242 -3.35 6.89 -6.18
CA THR A 242 -3.27 6.41 -4.80
C THR A 242 -2.62 5.03 -4.76
N ALA A 243 -2.96 4.14 -5.71
CA ALA A 243 -2.39 2.80 -5.79
C ALA A 243 -0.86 2.82 -5.91
N ILE A 244 -0.27 3.65 -6.79
CA ILE A 244 1.20 3.71 -6.92
C ILE A 244 1.88 4.22 -5.64
N ILE A 245 1.26 5.17 -4.93
CA ILE A 245 1.76 5.66 -3.64
C ILE A 245 1.76 4.52 -2.62
N LEU A 246 0.65 3.76 -2.53
CA LEU A 246 0.52 2.64 -1.62
C LEU A 246 1.48 1.48 -1.96
N TYR A 247 1.65 1.13 -3.25
CA TYR A 247 2.64 0.13 -3.67
C TYR A 247 4.07 0.54 -3.33
N ALA A 248 4.42 1.81 -3.56
CA ALA A 248 5.72 2.35 -3.18
C ALA A 248 5.91 2.31 -1.66
N SER A 249 4.93 2.76 -0.88
CA SER A 249 4.96 2.69 0.59
C SER A 249 5.08 1.25 1.08
N ALA A 250 4.38 0.29 0.46
CA ALA A 250 4.53 -1.13 0.77
C ALA A 250 5.97 -1.58 0.58
N CYS A 251 6.57 -1.32 -0.59
CA CYS A 251 7.96 -1.69 -0.87
C CYS A 251 8.94 -1.01 0.07
N GLU A 252 8.75 0.28 0.36
CA GLU A 252 9.60 1.02 1.29
C GLU A 252 9.55 0.42 2.70
N SER A 253 8.35 0.13 3.21
CA SER A 253 8.17 -0.57 4.49
C SER A 253 8.81 -1.95 4.49
N LEU A 254 8.61 -2.76 3.44
CA LEU A 254 9.21 -4.07 3.32
C LEU A 254 10.74 -4.01 3.38
N LEU A 255 11.34 -3.15 2.56
CA LEU A 255 12.79 -3.04 2.42
C LEU A 255 13.44 -2.47 3.70
N ASP A 256 12.80 -1.48 4.32
CA ASP A 256 13.26 -0.90 5.58
C ASP A 256 13.16 -1.90 6.73
N GLU A 257 12.02 -2.58 6.89
CA GLU A 257 11.82 -3.58 7.93
C GLU A 257 12.70 -4.82 7.73
N LEU A 258 12.96 -5.23 6.49
CA LEU A 258 13.86 -6.33 6.19
C LEU A 258 15.31 -6.00 6.58
N LEU A 259 15.75 -4.76 6.33
CA LEU A 259 17.05 -4.28 6.81
C LEU A 259 17.11 -4.25 8.34
N GLN A 260 16.07 -3.69 8.98
CA GLN A 260 15.95 -3.66 10.44
C GLN A 260 16.05 -5.06 11.06
N HIS A 261 15.28 -6.02 10.54
CA HIS A 261 15.22 -7.37 11.07
C HIS A 261 16.56 -8.12 10.89
N ASN A 262 17.24 -7.90 9.77
CA ASN A 262 18.59 -8.42 9.53
C ASN A 262 19.65 -7.83 10.50
N LEU A 263 19.60 -6.53 10.78
CA LEU A 263 20.49 -5.87 11.74
C LEU A 263 20.20 -6.34 13.18
N TRP A 264 18.92 -6.52 13.51
CA TRP A 264 18.48 -7.03 14.80
C TRP A 264 18.99 -8.47 15.02
N GLU A 265 18.86 -9.35 14.03
CA GLU A 265 19.37 -10.73 14.11
C GLU A 265 20.91 -10.80 14.08
N GLN A 266 21.59 -9.73 13.67
CA GLN A 266 23.03 -9.56 13.89
C GLN A 266 23.40 -9.18 15.33
N ASN A 267 22.42 -9.03 16.22
CA ASN A 267 22.55 -8.53 17.58
C ASN A 267 23.17 -7.12 17.63
N LEU A 268 22.98 -6.30 16.59
CA LEU A 268 23.35 -4.89 16.68
C LEU A 268 22.39 -4.19 17.65
N ARG A 269 22.94 -3.32 18.50
CA ARG A 269 22.11 -2.49 19.35
C ARG A 269 21.42 -1.38 18.53
N PRO A 270 20.24 -0.88 18.95
CA PRO A 270 19.49 0.11 18.18
C PRO A 270 20.31 1.37 17.82
N GLU A 271 21.14 1.86 18.73
CA GLU A 271 22.01 3.03 18.58
C GLU A 271 23.13 2.78 17.57
N GLU A 272 23.67 1.57 17.52
CA GLU A 272 24.69 1.16 16.54
C GLU A 272 24.07 1.00 15.16
N ALA A 273 22.91 0.36 15.09
CA ALA A 273 22.14 0.17 13.87
C ALA A 273 21.70 1.50 13.25
N ALA A 274 21.36 2.51 14.08
CA ALA A 274 20.98 3.84 13.62
C ALA A 274 22.02 4.49 12.69
N SER A 275 23.31 4.23 12.92
CA SER A 275 24.40 4.73 12.07
C SER A 275 24.28 4.29 10.60
N LYS A 276 23.62 3.15 10.33
CA LYS A 276 23.37 2.65 8.96
C LYS A 276 22.31 3.44 8.23
N PHE A 277 21.37 4.01 8.99
CA PHE A 277 20.21 4.76 8.49
C PHE A 277 20.46 6.26 8.36
N LEU A 278 21.58 6.75 8.89
CA LEU A 278 21.93 8.17 8.90
C LEU A 278 23.10 8.44 7.96
N THR A 279 23.07 9.62 7.33
CA THR A 279 24.21 10.19 6.61
C THR A 279 25.28 10.66 7.61
N GLU A 280 26.50 10.94 7.14
CA GLU A 280 27.58 11.53 7.97
C GLU A 280 27.16 12.84 8.67
N ARG A 281 26.14 13.53 8.14
CA ARG A 281 25.58 14.76 8.70
C ARG A 281 24.40 14.52 9.67
N GLY A 282 24.13 13.27 10.03
CA GLY A 282 23.05 12.89 10.96
C GLY A 282 21.64 13.00 10.39
N SER A 283 21.47 13.09 9.06
CA SER A 283 20.15 13.12 8.40
C SER A 283 19.76 11.73 7.89
N PRO A 284 18.47 11.34 7.92
CA PRO A 284 18.01 10.06 7.39
C PRO A 284 18.40 9.84 5.93
N ARG A 285 18.89 8.64 5.60
CA ARG A 285 19.19 8.21 4.23
C ARG A 285 17.92 7.83 3.49
N GLY A 286 17.92 8.02 2.18
CA GLY A 286 16.82 7.56 1.33
C GLY A 286 16.78 6.04 1.20
N ILE A 287 15.59 5.47 1.01
CA ILE A 287 15.40 4.01 0.93
C ILE A 287 16.22 3.36 -0.19
N VAL A 288 16.31 3.97 -1.37
CA VAL A 288 17.12 3.46 -2.49
C VAL A 288 18.60 3.33 -2.11
N ASP A 289 19.11 4.30 -1.36
CA ASP A 289 20.48 4.32 -0.88
C ASP A 289 20.71 3.22 0.18
N LEU A 290 19.77 3.04 1.11
CA LEU A 290 19.81 1.94 2.09
C LEU A 290 19.78 0.56 1.45
N VAL A 291 18.93 0.38 0.45
CA VAL A 291 18.79 -0.89 -0.28
C VAL A 291 20.07 -1.26 -1.01
N LYS A 292 20.65 -0.31 -1.73
CA LYS A 292 21.90 -0.54 -2.49
C LYS A 292 23.10 -0.74 -1.59
N ASN A 293 23.21 0.03 -0.50
CA ASN A 293 24.45 0.12 0.27
C ASN A 293 24.43 -0.64 1.60
N GLU A 294 23.26 -0.98 2.16
CA GLU A 294 23.16 -1.70 3.43
C GLU A 294 22.45 -3.05 3.29
N LEU A 295 21.26 -3.09 2.69
CA LEU A 295 20.49 -4.33 2.58
C LEU A 295 21.19 -5.38 1.72
N GLY A 296 21.77 -4.97 0.58
CA GLY A 296 22.50 -5.89 -0.29
C GLY A 296 23.69 -6.60 0.38
N LYS A 297 24.25 -6.07 1.47
CA LYS A 297 25.36 -6.70 2.20
C LYS A 297 24.98 -8.01 2.88
N PHE A 298 23.68 -8.25 3.10
CA PHE A 298 23.20 -9.48 3.73
C PHE A 298 23.05 -10.64 2.74
N TYR A 299 23.02 -10.35 1.44
CA TYR A 299 22.55 -11.28 0.42
C TYR A 299 23.62 -11.56 -0.62
N SER A 300 23.74 -12.82 -1.03
CA SER A 300 24.73 -13.25 -2.01
C SER A 300 24.38 -12.77 -3.42
N GLY A 301 25.38 -12.31 -4.18
CA GLY A 301 25.18 -11.85 -5.56
C GLY A 301 24.73 -10.39 -5.69
N TRP A 302 24.29 -9.76 -4.60
CA TRP A 302 23.96 -8.33 -4.52
C TRP A 302 25.22 -7.47 -4.27
N GLY A 303 26.30 -7.77 -4.99
CA GLY A 303 27.60 -7.13 -4.86
C GLY A 303 27.68 -5.75 -5.56
N ARG A 304 28.73 -5.53 -6.36
CA ARG A 304 28.97 -4.23 -7.03
C ARG A 304 27.90 -3.83 -8.06
N ASN A 305 27.17 -4.81 -8.61
CA ASN A 305 26.09 -4.55 -9.55
C ASN A 305 24.75 -4.70 -8.84
N THR A 306 23.91 -3.67 -8.94
CA THR A 306 22.54 -3.72 -8.42
C THR A 306 21.75 -4.76 -9.23
N PRO A 307 21.08 -5.74 -8.59
CA PRO A 307 20.25 -6.73 -9.27
C PRO A 307 19.18 -6.06 -10.15
N GLU A 308 18.87 -6.66 -11.30
CA GLU A 308 17.92 -6.10 -12.27
C GLU A 308 16.55 -5.80 -11.64
N VAL A 309 16.05 -6.69 -10.79
CA VAL A 309 14.78 -6.50 -10.07
C VAL A 309 14.77 -5.24 -9.19
N ILE A 310 15.92 -4.87 -8.61
CA ILE A 310 16.07 -3.65 -7.81
C ILE A 310 16.11 -2.41 -8.72
N VAL A 311 16.75 -2.52 -9.89
CA VAL A 311 16.72 -1.45 -10.90
C VAL A 311 15.29 -1.23 -11.38
N ARG A 312 14.56 -2.30 -11.72
CA ARG A 312 13.15 -2.24 -12.10
C ARG A 312 12.28 -1.63 -11.01
N TRP A 313 12.49 -2.00 -9.74
CA TRP A 313 11.77 -1.38 -8.62
C TRP A 313 11.98 0.14 -8.56
N ILE A 314 13.22 0.61 -8.71
CA ILE A 314 13.51 2.05 -8.73
C ILE A 314 12.74 2.73 -9.87
N THR A 315 12.82 2.19 -11.09
CA THR A 315 12.22 2.80 -12.27
C THR A 315 10.69 2.75 -12.28
N TYR A 316 10.10 1.56 -12.06
CA TYR A 316 8.67 1.34 -12.25
C TYR A 316 7.83 1.54 -10.98
N VAL A 317 8.47 1.74 -9.82
CA VAL A 317 7.77 1.98 -8.56
C VAL A 317 8.20 3.31 -7.95
N THR A 318 9.49 3.49 -7.64
CA THR A 318 9.97 4.70 -6.97
C THR A 318 9.85 5.95 -7.84
N ASP A 319 10.35 5.90 -9.08
CA ASP A 319 10.33 7.05 -9.98
C ASP A 319 8.91 7.38 -10.43
N LEU A 320 8.10 6.36 -10.75
CA LEU A 320 6.68 6.54 -11.07
C LEU A 320 5.90 7.18 -9.91
N ARG A 321 6.16 6.77 -8.66
CA ARG A 321 5.59 7.42 -7.46
C ARG A 321 6.06 8.86 -7.34
N ASN A 322 7.34 9.15 -7.59
CA ASN A 322 7.87 10.50 -7.50
C ASN A 322 7.19 11.43 -8.52
N GLN A 323 7.00 10.97 -9.76
CA GLN A 323 6.25 11.70 -10.79
C GLN A 323 4.79 11.92 -10.37
N ALA A 324 4.12 10.89 -9.84
CA ALA A 324 2.73 11.00 -9.41
C ALA A 324 2.53 12.01 -8.24
N VAL A 325 3.48 12.04 -7.29
CA VAL A 325 3.43 12.91 -6.10
C VAL A 325 3.90 14.32 -6.40
N HIS A 326 5.01 14.49 -7.11
CA HIS A 326 5.68 15.77 -7.28
C HIS A 326 5.30 16.50 -8.57
N ASP A 327 5.15 15.76 -9.67
CA ASP A 327 4.82 16.35 -10.97
C ASP A 327 3.31 16.36 -11.23
N GLY A 328 2.53 15.77 -10.32
CA GLY A 328 1.09 15.61 -10.48
C GLY A 328 0.74 14.70 -11.66
N TYR A 329 1.63 13.78 -12.04
CA TYR A 329 1.40 12.79 -13.10
C TYR A 329 0.22 11.87 -12.74
N LEU A 330 -0.55 11.44 -13.73
CA LEU A 330 -1.56 10.40 -13.56
C LEU A 330 -1.07 9.16 -14.29
N PRO A 331 -0.62 8.14 -13.56
CA PRO A 331 -0.20 6.88 -14.17
C PRO A 331 -1.32 6.23 -14.99
N THR A 332 -0.93 5.51 -16.02
CA THR A 332 -1.80 4.68 -16.86
C THR A 332 -2.02 3.30 -16.25
N SER A 333 -3.03 2.56 -16.72
CA SER A 333 -3.29 1.17 -16.26
C SER A 333 -2.11 0.25 -16.57
N SER A 334 -1.45 0.40 -17.73
CA SER A 334 -0.28 -0.41 -18.11
C SER A 334 0.93 -0.15 -17.22
N GLU A 335 1.21 1.11 -16.88
CA GLU A 335 2.28 1.47 -15.93
C GLU A 335 2.01 0.87 -14.54
N LEU A 336 0.75 0.90 -14.07
CA LEU A 336 0.39 0.27 -12.80
C LEU A 336 0.50 -1.26 -12.83
N ARG A 337 0.12 -1.91 -13.94
CA ARG A 337 0.34 -3.36 -14.10
C ARG A 337 1.82 -3.71 -14.05
N THR A 338 2.65 -2.94 -14.75
CA THR A 338 4.11 -3.07 -14.72
C THR A 338 4.68 -2.86 -13.31
N CYS A 339 4.13 -1.89 -12.56
CA CYS A 339 4.44 -1.69 -11.15
C CYS A 339 4.10 -2.93 -10.33
N VAL A 340 2.88 -3.48 -10.43
CA VAL A 340 2.44 -4.68 -9.70
C VAL A 340 3.35 -5.87 -9.97
N GLU A 341 3.64 -6.14 -11.24
CA GLU A 341 4.57 -7.20 -11.65
C GLU A 341 5.96 -7.00 -11.05
N THR A 342 6.45 -5.76 -11.06
CA THR A 342 7.74 -5.40 -10.48
C THR A 342 7.76 -5.58 -8.96
N VAL A 343 6.68 -5.23 -8.26
CA VAL A 343 6.54 -5.47 -6.81
C VAL A 343 6.51 -6.96 -6.51
N ASN A 344 5.75 -7.76 -7.28
CA ASN A 344 5.69 -9.21 -7.11
C ASN A 344 7.08 -9.84 -7.32
N ALA A 345 7.78 -9.47 -8.39
CA ALA A 345 9.12 -9.93 -8.68
C ALA A 345 10.12 -9.52 -7.59
N LEU A 346 10.00 -8.30 -7.03
CA LEU A 346 10.83 -7.84 -5.91
C LEU A 346 10.62 -8.71 -4.66
N VAL A 347 9.36 -8.97 -4.30
CA VAL A 347 9.02 -9.78 -3.12
C VAL A 347 9.53 -11.20 -3.28
N GLU A 348 9.33 -11.81 -4.45
CA GLU A 348 9.83 -13.16 -4.73
C GLU A 348 11.36 -13.22 -4.69
N PHE A 349 12.04 -12.24 -5.30
CA PHE A 349 13.49 -12.14 -5.22
C PHE A 349 13.99 -12.02 -3.78
N LEU A 350 13.39 -11.15 -2.96
CA LEU A 350 13.75 -11.00 -1.55
C LEU A 350 13.46 -12.26 -0.76
N ALA A 351 12.37 -12.97 -1.09
CA ALA A 351 11.99 -14.22 -0.45
C ALA A 351 13.04 -15.30 -0.72
N ASP A 352 13.51 -15.39 -1.95
CA ASP A 352 14.61 -16.29 -2.33
C ASP A 352 15.92 -15.91 -1.62
N GLN A 353 16.25 -14.62 -1.52
CA GLN A 353 17.43 -14.18 -0.77
C GLN A 353 17.35 -14.52 0.73
N ALA A 354 16.18 -14.33 1.35
CA ALA A 354 15.94 -14.72 2.74
C ALA A 354 16.04 -16.25 2.91
N PHE A 355 15.54 -17.01 1.94
CA PHE A 355 15.64 -18.46 1.93
C PHE A 355 17.10 -18.95 1.81
N GLU A 356 17.89 -18.39 0.88
CA GLU A 356 19.29 -18.76 0.70
C GLU A 356 20.14 -18.43 1.94
N THR A 357 19.79 -17.36 2.66
CA THR A 357 20.50 -16.94 3.88
C THR A 357 19.95 -17.52 5.18
N ARG A 358 18.90 -18.35 5.10
CA ARG A 358 18.12 -18.85 6.24
C ARG A 358 18.94 -19.55 7.33
N THR A 359 20.07 -20.19 7.00
CA THR A 359 20.92 -20.85 8.00
C THR A 359 21.71 -19.85 8.85
N ARG A 360 22.01 -18.68 8.30
CA ARG A 360 22.67 -17.56 8.98
C ARG A 360 21.69 -16.58 9.59
N ARG A 361 20.48 -16.52 9.03
CA ARG A 361 19.39 -15.61 9.41
C ARG A 361 18.05 -16.35 9.57
N PRO A 362 17.98 -17.39 10.43
CA PRO A 362 16.78 -18.19 10.57
C PRO A 362 15.57 -17.39 11.02
N ILE A 363 15.77 -16.42 11.92
CA ILE A 363 14.66 -15.65 12.48
C ILE A 363 14.10 -14.68 11.44
N THR A 364 14.95 -14.04 10.64
CA THR A 364 14.51 -13.19 9.53
C THR A 364 13.81 -14.00 8.44
N ALA A 365 14.37 -15.15 8.07
CA ALA A 365 13.75 -16.04 7.10
C ALA A 365 12.38 -16.52 7.57
N LEU A 366 12.26 -16.95 8.83
CA LEU A 366 11.00 -17.39 9.43
C LEU A 366 9.98 -16.25 9.51
N ALA A 367 10.38 -15.05 9.93
CA ALA A 367 9.49 -13.90 10.02
C ALA A 367 8.95 -13.46 8.66
N PHE A 368 9.78 -13.51 7.61
CA PHE A 368 9.41 -13.02 6.29
C PHE A 368 8.65 -14.07 5.46
N LEU A 369 9.17 -15.30 5.39
CA LEU A 369 8.60 -16.39 4.59
C LEU A 369 7.46 -17.11 5.30
N GLY A 370 7.50 -17.14 6.63
CA GLY A 370 6.67 -18.04 7.42
C GLY A 370 6.93 -19.50 7.11
N ARG A 371 6.14 -20.37 7.75
CA ARG A 371 6.20 -21.82 7.51
C ARG A 371 5.92 -22.18 6.04
N ALA A 372 4.85 -21.63 5.47
CA ALA A 372 4.43 -21.94 4.10
C ALA A 372 5.50 -21.55 3.06
N GLY A 373 6.15 -20.39 3.21
CA GLY A 373 7.20 -19.95 2.29
C GLY A 373 8.50 -20.75 2.41
N LEU A 374 8.81 -21.29 3.60
CA LEU A 374 9.92 -22.21 3.82
C LEU A 374 9.61 -23.61 3.27
N GLU A 375 8.41 -24.12 3.50
CA GLU A 375 7.94 -25.43 3.00
C GLU A 375 7.91 -25.46 1.46
N SER A 376 7.36 -24.42 0.82
CA SER A 376 7.28 -24.36 -0.64
C SER A 376 8.65 -24.32 -1.33
N ARG A 377 9.67 -23.84 -0.62
CA ARG A 377 11.07 -23.83 -1.05
C ARG A 377 11.87 -25.04 -0.56
N GLY A 378 11.21 -26.01 0.09
CA GLY A 378 11.84 -27.26 0.55
C GLY A 378 12.82 -27.09 1.72
N GLY A 379 12.70 -26.02 2.50
CA GLY A 379 13.62 -25.71 3.61
C GLY A 379 12.98 -25.71 4.99
N TRP A 380 11.77 -26.25 5.15
CA TRP A 380 11.18 -26.48 6.47
C TRP A 380 11.71 -27.80 7.05
N ASP A 381 12.41 -27.71 8.18
CA ASP A 381 13.00 -28.85 8.90
C ASP A 381 12.77 -28.75 10.42
N GLU A 382 13.26 -29.74 11.16
CA GLU A 382 13.13 -29.80 12.63
C GLU A 382 13.81 -28.60 13.31
N GLN A 383 14.92 -28.09 12.73
CA GLN A 383 15.62 -26.91 13.23
C GLN A 383 14.70 -25.67 13.16
N PHE A 384 14.03 -25.43 12.03
CA PHE A 384 13.09 -24.30 11.93
C PHE A 384 11.89 -24.44 12.86
N SER A 385 11.37 -25.65 13.03
CA SER A 385 10.28 -25.91 13.99
C SER A 385 10.68 -25.64 15.45
N SER A 386 11.97 -25.78 15.77
CA SER A 386 12.50 -25.55 17.13
C SER A 386 12.62 -24.06 17.50
N TYR A 387 12.70 -23.15 16.53
CA TYR A 387 12.76 -21.71 16.81
C TYR A 387 11.45 -21.13 17.33
N GLU A 388 10.32 -21.74 16.96
CA GLU A 388 8.98 -21.31 17.37
C GLU A 388 8.09 -22.52 17.65
N THR A 389 8.24 -23.08 18.85
CA THR A 389 7.46 -24.24 19.30
C THR A 389 6.03 -23.89 19.72
N SER A 390 5.77 -22.64 20.09
CA SER A 390 4.47 -22.16 20.56
C SER A 390 4.19 -20.71 20.18
N LEU A 391 2.91 -20.30 20.20
CA LEU A 391 2.51 -18.91 20.01
C LEU A 391 3.09 -17.95 21.06
N THR A 392 3.43 -18.46 22.26
CA THR A 392 4.10 -17.68 23.31
C THR A 392 5.52 -17.29 22.89
N ASP A 393 6.24 -18.21 22.24
CA ASP A 393 7.60 -17.98 21.74
C ASP A 393 7.58 -16.94 20.61
N VAL A 394 6.61 -17.07 19.70
CA VAL A 394 6.35 -16.06 18.66
C VAL A 394 6.09 -14.69 19.29
N ASN A 395 5.15 -14.60 20.23
CA ASN A 395 4.78 -13.34 20.86
C ASN A 395 5.97 -12.69 21.59
N PHE A 396 6.76 -13.48 22.33
CA PHE A 396 7.97 -12.99 22.98
C PHE A 396 8.95 -12.40 21.97
N ARG A 397 9.28 -13.14 20.93
CA ARG A 397 10.17 -12.69 19.85
C ARG A 397 9.71 -11.39 19.22
N LEU A 398 8.43 -11.32 18.85
CA LEU A 398 7.84 -10.14 18.23
C LEU A 398 7.90 -8.91 19.14
N ARG A 399 7.67 -9.08 20.45
CA ARG A 399 7.79 -7.99 21.42
C ARG A 399 9.22 -7.48 21.53
N VAL A 400 10.21 -8.38 21.57
CA VAL A 400 11.64 -8.00 21.62
C VAL A 400 12.02 -7.22 20.37
N PHE A 401 11.68 -7.71 19.17
CA PHE A 401 11.93 -6.98 17.92
C PHE A 401 11.23 -5.62 17.89
N ARG A 402 9.96 -5.55 18.32
CA ARG A 402 9.20 -4.29 18.35
C ARG A 402 9.86 -3.25 19.25
N ARG A 403 10.35 -3.64 20.43
CA ARG A 403 11.08 -2.75 21.34
C ARG A 403 12.38 -2.27 20.72
N TRP A 404 13.13 -3.19 20.09
CA TRP A 404 14.34 -2.86 19.37
C TRP A 404 14.07 -1.83 18.26
N GLY A 405 13.04 -2.05 17.44
CA GLY A 405 12.64 -1.15 16.35
C GLY A 405 12.16 0.21 16.87
N SER A 406 11.41 0.24 17.98
CA SER A 406 10.95 1.49 18.60
C SER A 406 12.13 2.33 19.11
N ALA A 407 13.10 1.70 19.77
CA ALA A 407 14.34 2.37 20.18
C ALA A 407 15.16 2.83 18.97
N LEU A 408 15.23 2.03 17.92
CA LEU A 408 15.90 2.40 16.67
C LEU A 408 15.26 3.65 16.05
N SER A 409 13.92 3.74 16.02
CA SER A 409 13.22 4.93 15.51
C SER A 409 13.61 6.21 16.27
N TYR A 410 13.76 6.13 17.60
CA TYR A 410 14.27 7.25 18.40
C TYR A 410 15.67 7.70 17.97
N PHE A 411 16.59 6.75 17.76
CA PHE A 411 17.94 7.08 17.30
C PHE A 411 17.98 7.56 15.84
N ARG A 412 17.12 7.03 14.97
CA ARG A 412 17.02 7.42 13.55
C ARG A 412 16.41 8.81 13.33
N ALA A 413 15.70 9.38 14.30
CA ALA A 413 15.11 10.72 14.19
C ALA A 413 16.16 11.84 14.02
N GLY A 414 17.43 11.56 14.34
CA GLY A 414 18.56 12.48 14.24
C GLY A 414 18.55 13.60 15.30
N ASP A 415 19.68 14.27 15.48
CA ASP A 415 19.89 15.19 16.61
C ASP A 415 18.95 16.41 16.62
N ARG A 416 18.42 16.81 15.45
CA ARG A 416 17.52 17.98 15.34
C ARG A 416 16.09 17.73 15.81
N LYS A 417 15.69 16.46 15.96
CA LYS A 417 14.32 16.08 16.34
C LYS A 417 14.25 15.22 17.60
N ARG A 418 15.38 14.84 18.21
CA ARG A 418 15.38 14.13 19.49
C ARG A 418 14.92 15.07 20.60
N PRO A 419 13.78 14.80 21.25
CA PRO A 419 13.40 15.53 22.45
C PRO A 419 14.47 15.28 23.50
N VAL A 420 14.95 16.34 24.15
CA VAL A 420 15.84 16.19 25.29
C VAL A 420 15.04 15.48 26.39
N PRO A 421 15.54 14.37 26.96
CA PRO A 421 14.89 13.73 28.10
C PRO A 421 14.62 14.74 29.22
N SER A 422 13.39 14.74 29.74
CA SER A 422 12.96 15.68 30.79
C SER A 422 12.38 14.92 31.98
N THR A 423 12.70 15.39 33.18
CA THR A 423 12.17 14.88 34.44
C THR A 423 10.68 15.16 34.64
N GLU A 424 10.15 16.19 33.98
CA GLU A 424 8.74 16.57 34.08
C GLU A 424 7.83 15.61 33.30
N GLN A 425 8.37 15.00 32.23
CA GLN A 425 7.65 14.09 31.35
C GLN A 425 8.08 12.63 31.53
N SER A 426 8.98 12.36 32.48
CA SER A 426 9.47 11.02 32.76
C SER A 426 8.46 10.17 33.52
N THR A 427 8.58 8.86 33.37
CA THR A 427 7.82 7.89 34.16
C THR A 427 8.75 7.19 35.14
N CYS A 428 8.32 7.00 36.37
CA CYS A 428 9.11 6.31 37.39
C CYS A 428 8.77 4.81 37.39
N TYR A 429 9.78 3.96 37.32
CA TYR A 429 9.65 2.52 37.41
C TYR A 429 10.45 2.00 38.59
N MET A 430 9.89 1.02 39.29
CA MET A 430 10.58 0.27 40.34
C MET A 430 10.72 -1.18 39.91
N VAL A 431 11.95 -1.69 40.04
CA VAL A 431 12.30 -3.09 39.82
C VAL A 431 12.51 -3.74 41.17
N THR A 432 11.69 -4.73 41.50
CA THR A 432 11.88 -5.58 42.69
C THR A 432 12.46 -6.92 42.24
N TYR A 433 13.69 -7.21 42.63
CA TYR A 433 14.36 -8.47 42.32
C TYR A 433 13.93 -9.58 43.30
N PRO A 434 14.03 -10.88 42.94
CA PRO A 434 13.67 -12.00 43.81
C PRO A 434 14.39 -12.02 45.17
N GLN A 435 15.55 -11.37 45.25
CA GLN A 435 16.35 -11.22 46.47
C GLN A 435 15.81 -10.13 47.42
N GLY A 436 14.69 -9.48 47.08
CA GLY A 436 14.11 -8.36 47.83
C GLY A 436 14.81 -7.02 47.59
N LYS A 437 15.84 -6.97 46.73
CA LYS A 437 16.49 -5.72 46.31
C LYS A 437 15.52 -4.92 45.44
N THR A 438 15.39 -3.63 45.70
CA THR A 438 14.61 -2.70 44.87
C THR A 438 15.50 -1.65 44.23
N GLU A 439 15.33 -1.42 42.94
CA GLU A 439 15.96 -0.33 42.20
C GLU A 439 14.89 0.55 41.56
N ILE A 440 15.14 1.85 41.45
CA ILE A 440 14.18 2.81 40.90
C ILE A 440 14.85 3.54 39.74
N PHE A 441 14.12 3.66 38.64
CA PHE A 441 14.57 4.31 37.42
C PHE A 441 13.53 5.33 36.97
N LEU A 442 14.00 6.52 36.60
CA LEU A 442 13.24 7.43 35.75
C LEU A 442 13.46 7.02 34.31
N VAL A 443 12.37 6.87 33.57
CA VAL A 443 12.37 6.57 32.14
C VAL A 443 11.90 7.79 31.39
N ASP A 444 12.61 8.17 30.35
CA ASP A 444 12.28 9.35 29.55
C ASP A 444 10.91 9.19 28.86
N GLN A 445 10.38 10.30 28.36
CA GLN A 445 9.08 10.34 27.70
C GLN A 445 8.97 9.46 26.45
N ASN A 446 10.10 9.07 25.85
CA ASN A 446 10.15 8.20 24.68
C ASN A 446 10.31 6.71 25.05
N GLY A 447 10.57 6.38 26.32
CA GLY A 447 10.72 5.01 26.78
C GLY A 447 12.04 4.34 26.38
N VAL A 448 13.08 5.12 26.06
CA VAL A 448 14.37 4.61 25.58
C VAL A 448 15.48 4.83 26.58
N MET A 449 15.53 6.01 27.19
CA MET A 449 16.58 6.38 28.14
C MET A 449 16.08 6.19 29.57
N ALA A 450 16.98 5.77 30.44
CA ALA A 450 16.74 5.57 31.86
C ALA A 450 17.79 6.31 32.71
N GLN A 451 17.37 6.74 33.89
CA GLN A 451 18.20 7.36 34.90
C GLN A 451 17.92 6.67 36.25
N PRO A 452 18.90 5.97 36.85
CA PRO A 452 18.76 5.44 38.19
C PRO A 452 18.61 6.59 39.19
N ILE A 453 17.72 6.39 40.15
CA ILE A 453 17.39 7.33 41.22
C ILE A 453 17.22 6.59 42.54
N THR A 454 17.35 7.30 43.65
CA THR A 454 17.15 6.72 44.99
C THR A 454 15.72 6.93 45.49
N ARG A 455 15.29 6.10 46.44
CA ARG A 455 13.95 6.20 47.03
C ARG A 455 13.67 7.55 47.70
N GLU A 456 14.72 8.21 48.21
CA GLU A 456 14.59 9.54 48.84
C GLU A 456 14.38 10.66 47.82
N GLU A 457 14.72 10.45 46.55
CA GLU A 457 14.59 11.45 45.49
C GLU A 457 13.16 11.52 44.91
N VAL A 458 12.29 10.56 45.28
CA VAL A 458 10.91 10.48 44.81
C VAL A 458 9.93 10.52 45.97
N ILE A 459 9.01 11.48 45.92
CA ILE A 459 7.87 11.54 46.84
C ILE A 459 6.70 10.83 46.18
N LEU A 460 6.36 9.67 46.74
CA LEU A 460 5.26 8.83 46.29
C LEU A 460 3.96 9.19 47.05
N PRO A 461 2.80 9.17 46.38
CA PRO A 461 1.52 9.27 47.07
C PRO A 461 1.30 8.04 47.97
N ALA A 462 0.53 8.20 49.04
CA ALA A 462 0.28 7.13 50.02
C ALA A 462 -0.29 5.84 49.39
N THR A 463 -1.06 5.97 48.30
CA THR A 463 -1.61 4.85 47.52
C THR A 463 -0.53 4.04 46.79
N ALA A 464 0.55 4.69 46.34
CA ALA A 464 1.69 4.02 45.72
C ALA A 464 2.55 3.31 46.77
N GLU A 465 2.72 3.89 47.97
CA GLU A 465 3.45 3.22 49.06
C GLU A 465 2.75 1.93 49.53
N GLU A 466 1.43 1.92 49.60
CA GLU A 466 0.68 0.72 49.94
C GLU A 466 0.83 -0.36 48.86
N SER A 467 0.86 0.04 47.59
CA SER A 467 1.08 -0.87 46.45
C SER A 467 2.49 -1.47 46.47
N ILE A 468 3.51 -0.66 46.74
CA ILE A 468 4.91 -1.11 46.87
C ILE A 468 5.04 -2.17 47.95
N ARG A 469 4.47 -1.92 49.15
CA ARG A 469 4.50 -2.91 50.24
C ARG A 469 3.91 -4.24 49.80
N ARG A 470 2.80 -4.26 49.04
CA ARG A 470 2.21 -5.51 48.53
C ARG A 470 3.17 -6.28 47.61
N PHE A 471 3.96 -5.58 46.79
CA PHE A 471 4.94 -6.19 45.89
C PHE A 471 6.24 -6.61 46.59
N GLU A 472 6.68 -5.90 47.62
CA GLU A 472 7.86 -6.29 48.42
C GLU A 472 7.65 -7.61 49.18
N TYR A 473 6.41 -7.95 49.54
CA TYR A 473 6.07 -9.23 50.20
C TYR A 473 5.76 -10.36 49.20
N LEU A 474 5.69 -10.09 47.90
CA LEU A 474 5.57 -11.10 46.87
C LEU A 474 6.96 -11.71 46.62
N ASN A 475 7.18 -12.95 47.08
CA ASN A 475 8.35 -13.75 46.69
C ASN A 475 8.23 -14.19 45.22
N ALA A 476 8.28 -13.22 44.31
CA ALA A 476 8.22 -13.47 42.88
C ALA A 476 9.52 -14.16 42.43
N PRO A 477 9.44 -15.23 41.62
CA PRO A 477 10.62 -15.96 41.14
C PRO A 477 11.43 -15.17 40.11
N ILE A 478 10.87 -14.09 39.55
CA ILE A 478 11.51 -13.22 38.56
C ILE A 478 11.36 -11.75 38.97
N PRO A 479 12.24 -10.84 38.50
CA PRO A 479 12.10 -9.42 38.78
C PRO A 479 10.75 -8.88 38.35
N THR A 480 10.11 -8.08 39.21
CA THR A 480 8.84 -7.42 38.90
C THR A 480 9.06 -5.94 38.64
N VAL A 481 8.56 -5.44 37.51
CA VAL A 481 8.62 -4.03 37.14
C VAL A 481 7.26 -3.37 37.39
N THR A 482 7.26 -2.33 38.23
CA THR A 482 6.05 -1.61 38.63
C THR A 482 6.16 -0.14 38.23
N ASN A 483 5.16 0.38 37.53
CA ASN A 483 5.04 1.82 37.27
C ASN A 483 4.62 2.53 38.58
N LEU A 484 5.42 3.49 39.02
CA LEU A 484 5.19 4.28 40.22
C LEU A 484 4.69 5.68 39.86
N PRO A 485 3.41 6.01 40.12
CA PRO A 485 2.99 7.41 40.07
C PRO A 485 3.73 8.18 41.16
N TYR A 486 4.32 9.32 40.82
CA TYR A 486 5.02 10.19 41.76
C TYR A 486 4.39 11.59 41.79
N GLY A 487 4.34 12.20 42.97
CA GLY A 487 3.77 13.52 43.15
C GLY A 487 4.80 14.65 43.01
N LYS A 488 6.02 14.41 43.48
CA LYS A 488 7.14 15.35 43.37
C LYS A 488 8.46 14.60 43.27
N LEU A 489 9.34 15.11 42.40
CA LEU A 489 10.70 14.64 42.22
C LEU A 489 11.68 15.68 42.80
N THR A 490 12.69 15.24 43.54
CA THR A 490 13.76 16.10 44.06
C THR A 490 15.09 15.37 43.90
N LEU A 491 15.68 15.50 42.71
CA LEU A 491 16.95 14.87 42.37
C LEU A 491 18.11 15.57 43.08
N ARG A 492 19.12 14.79 43.49
CA ARG A 492 20.35 15.31 44.10
C ARG A 492 21.28 15.96 43.07
N GLU A 493 21.26 15.46 41.83
CA GLU A 493 22.03 15.96 40.69
C GLU A 493 21.14 16.11 39.47
N GLU A 494 21.60 16.87 38.47
CA GLU A 494 20.94 16.90 37.17
C GLU A 494 21.05 15.51 36.49
N PRO A 495 19.96 14.99 35.92
CA PRO A 495 19.94 13.66 35.32
C PRO A 495 20.80 13.65 34.05
N ARG A 496 21.64 12.61 33.93
CA ARG A 496 22.58 12.46 32.80
C ARG A 496 22.05 11.56 31.70
N TRP A 497 21.03 10.73 32.01
CA TRP A 497 20.37 9.84 31.05
C TRP A 497 21.38 8.93 30.34
N GLU A 498 22.26 8.27 31.10
CA GLU A 498 23.36 7.46 30.58
C GLU A 498 22.98 5.98 30.34
N HIS A 499 21.81 5.56 30.82
CA HIS A 499 21.36 4.18 30.69
C HIS A 499 20.24 4.05 29.65
N TYR A 500 20.17 2.89 29.01
CA TYR A 500 19.03 2.52 28.18
C TYR A 500 18.06 1.65 28.96
N VAL A 501 16.76 1.85 28.74
CA VAL A 501 15.68 1.11 29.39
C VAL A 501 15.90 -0.40 29.25
N TYR A 502 16.26 -0.86 28.05
CA TYR A 502 16.45 -2.27 27.77
C TYR A 502 17.72 -2.89 28.38
N ASP A 503 18.63 -2.07 28.94
CA ASP A 503 19.82 -2.56 29.68
C ASP A 503 19.54 -2.68 31.19
N VAL A 504 18.53 -1.98 31.72
CA VAL A 504 18.32 -1.84 33.17
C VAL A 504 16.95 -2.26 33.68
N LEU A 505 15.93 -2.34 32.82
CA LEU A 505 14.57 -2.75 33.18
C LEU A 505 14.28 -4.16 32.65
N PRO A 506 14.13 -5.16 33.54
CA PRO A 506 13.74 -6.51 33.14
C PRO A 506 12.44 -6.52 32.34
N GLY A 507 12.32 -7.44 31.40
CA GLY A 507 11.18 -7.50 30.51
C GLY A 507 11.12 -6.37 29.50
N HIS A 508 12.19 -5.60 29.27
CA HIS A 508 12.32 -4.60 28.20
C HIS A 508 13.42 -4.95 27.19
N GLU A 509 13.80 -6.22 27.12
CA GLU A 509 14.88 -6.72 26.28
C GLU A 509 14.66 -6.34 24.81
N VAL A 510 15.76 -5.98 24.15
CA VAL A 510 15.80 -5.66 22.71
C VAL A 510 16.66 -6.64 21.91
N VAL A 511 17.35 -7.56 22.58
CA VAL A 511 18.16 -8.61 21.94
C VAL A 511 17.54 -9.96 22.26
N PHE A 512 17.51 -10.83 21.25
CA PHE A 512 17.05 -12.20 21.41
C PHE A 512 18.22 -13.08 21.88
N SER A 513 18.12 -13.75 23.02
CA SER A 513 19.06 -14.83 23.34
C SER A 513 18.62 -16.09 22.60
N THR A 514 19.32 -16.45 21.52
CA THR A 514 19.13 -17.73 20.81
C THR A 514 19.86 -18.89 21.50
N LEU A 515 20.68 -18.60 22.51
CA LEU A 515 21.25 -19.62 23.38
C LEU A 515 20.23 -19.91 24.46
N GLY A 516 19.65 -21.11 24.41
CA GLY A 516 18.79 -21.61 25.47
C GLY A 516 19.50 -21.41 26.81
N GLU A 517 18.95 -20.53 27.64
CA GLU A 517 19.16 -20.57 29.07
C GLU A 517 18.49 -21.84 29.59
N PHE A 518 19.21 -22.96 29.46
CA PHE A 518 19.12 -24.00 30.48
C PHE A 518 20.30 -23.80 31.40
N GLU A 519 20.03 -23.07 32.47
CA GLU A 519 20.74 -23.26 33.73
C GLU A 519 20.77 -24.77 34.07
N ASN A 520 21.98 -25.29 34.24
CA ASN A 520 22.33 -26.12 35.39
C ASN A 520 23.82 -25.93 35.68
#